data_AF-A0AAD9CHV8-F1
#
_entry.id   AF-A0AAD9CHV8-F1
#
_cell.length_a   1.000
_cell.length_b   1.000
_cell.length_c   1.000
_cell.angle_alpha   90.00
_cell.angle_beta   90.00
_cell.angle_gamma   90.00
#
_symmetry.space_group_name_H-M   'P 1'
#
loop_
_entity.id
_entity.type
_entity.pdbx_description
1 polymer ?
#
loop_
_entity_poly.entity_id
_entity_poly.type
_entity_poly.pdbx_seq_one_letter_code
_entity_poly.pdbx_strand_id
1 'polypeptide(L)'
;MLPDLVQSVFAFVNKLKLFKTHLQKGELAHFPSLLKASAQATGATRKKQTARYATLVETLQENFATRFHDLHVKRPQITFLVDPFNAETDCLKAPLVKDEAVAELEMIELSEDDRLKPVLREGTIEFWKTANREIPQCQTGCAQATLNVWVNIRLELLRVATTEYKPDLRRIVQSKECQKSH
;
A
#
# COMPACT_ATOMS: atom_id res chain seq x y z
N MET A 1 -2.60 4.18 -12.77
CA MET A 1 -3.31 5.23 -12.01
C MET A 1 -2.95 5.12 -10.53
N LEU A 2 -3.28 6.12 -9.70
CA LEU A 2 -2.98 6.15 -8.26
C LEU A 2 -3.33 4.83 -7.51
N PRO A 3 -4.51 4.21 -7.75
CA PRO A 3 -4.87 2.93 -7.15
C PRO A 3 -3.87 1.81 -7.41
N ASP A 4 -3.39 1.69 -8.65
CA ASP A 4 -2.43 0.66 -9.06
C ASP A 4 -1.08 0.81 -8.34
N LEU A 5 -0.65 2.05 -8.11
CA LEU A 5 0.59 2.34 -7.39
C LEU A 5 0.46 1.94 -5.92
N VAL A 6 -0.61 2.36 -5.25
CA VAL A 6 -0.87 2.01 -3.85
C VAL A 6 -0.96 0.50 -3.69
N GLN A 7 -1.72 -0.17 -4.56
CA GLN A 7 -1.86 -1.61 -4.56
C GLN A 7 -0.50 -2.30 -4.76
N SER A 8 0.33 -1.80 -5.69
CA SER A 8 1.67 -2.34 -5.94
C SER A 8 2.58 -2.20 -4.72
N VAL A 9 2.56 -1.04 -4.05
CA VAL A 9 3.34 -0.81 -2.82
C VAL A 9 2.90 -1.76 -1.70
N PHE A 10 1.60 -1.87 -1.45
CA PHE A 10 1.08 -2.75 -0.41
C PHE A 10 1.35 -4.23 -0.71
N ALA A 11 1.16 -4.65 -1.96
CA ALA A 11 1.50 -6.00 -2.39
C ALA A 11 3.00 -6.29 -2.19
N PHE A 12 3.87 -5.33 -2.52
CA PHE A 12 5.31 -5.47 -2.31
C PHE A 12 5.67 -5.62 -0.83
N VAL A 13 5.15 -4.75 0.05
CA VAL A 13 5.37 -4.85 1.51
C VAL A 13 4.89 -6.20 2.05
N ASN A 14 3.74 -6.70 1.60
CA ASN A 14 3.22 -8.00 2.02
C ASN A 14 4.06 -9.18 1.49
N LYS A 15 4.60 -9.08 0.27
CA LYS A 15 5.58 -10.06 -0.25
C LYS A 15 6.83 -10.09 0.63
N LEU A 16 7.34 -8.94 1.08
CA LEU A 16 8.50 -8.88 1.98
C LEU A 16 8.21 -9.57 3.34
N LYS A 17 7.01 -9.40 3.91
CA LYS A 17 6.58 -10.12 5.13
C LYS A 17 6.62 -11.64 4.94
N LEU A 18 6.09 -12.13 3.81
CA LEU A 18 6.11 -13.55 3.46
C LEU A 18 7.55 -14.06 3.31
N PHE A 19 8.36 -13.32 2.56
CA PHE A 19 9.77 -13.63 2.30
C PHE A 19 10.60 -13.73 3.57
N LYS A 20 10.43 -12.77 4.50
CA LYS A 20 11.04 -12.83 5.84
C LYS A 20 10.67 -14.12 6.56
N THR A 21 9.38 -14.44 6.61
CA THR A 21 8.85 -15.64 7.28
C THR A 21 9.45 -16.92 6.69
N HIS A 22 9.49 -17.04 5.37
CA HIS A 22 10.04 -18.20 4.69
C HIS A 22 11.56 -18.32 4.91
N LEU A 23 12.30 -17.22 4.89
CA LEU A 23 13.74 -17.22 5.21
C LEU A 23 14.01 -17.67 6.66
N GLN A 24 13.21 -17.22 7.63
CA GLN A 24 13.33 -17.65 9.03
C GLN A 24 13.05 -19.14 9.22
N LYS A 25 12.14 -19.71 8.42
CA LYS A 25 11.84 -21.16 8.38
C LYS A 25 12.84 -21.97 7.53
N GLY A 26 13.74 -21.31 6.80
CA GLY A 26 14.66 -21.96 5.86
C GLY A 26 14.01 -22.44 4.56
N GLU A 27 12.80 -21.98 4.27
CA GLU A 27 12.02 -22.26 3.05
C GLU A 27 12.52 -21.35 1.92
N LEU A 28 13.11 -21.94 0.88
CA LEU A 28 13.80 -21.18 -0.18
C LEU A 28 13.06 -21.19 -1.53
N ALA A 29 11.78 -21.57 -1.55
CA ALA A 29 10.99 -21.70 -2.77
C ALA A 29 10.93 -20.39 -3.61
N HIS A 30 10.96 -19.23 -2.96
CA HIS A 30 10.96 -17.92 -3.62
C HIS A 30 12.36 -17.38 -3.93
N PHE A 31 13.42 -18.11 -3.59
CA PHE A 31 14.80 -17.68 -3.76
C PHE A 31 15.61 -18.73 -4.56
N PRO A 32 15.36 -18.91 -5.87
CA PRO A 32 16.00 -19.97 -6.65
C PRO A 32 17.53 -19.93 -6.61
N SER A 33 18.13 -18.73 -6.63
CA SER A 33 19.58 -18.55 -6.53
C SER A 33 20.12 -18.97 -5.16
N LEU A 34 19.40 -18.64 -4.08
CA LEU A 34 19.78 -19.03 -2.72
C LEU A 34 19.57 -20.52 -2.49
N LEU A 35 18.50 -21.09 -3.05
CA LEU A 35 18.23 -22.53 -3.03
C LEU A 35 19.40 -23.30 -3.69
N LYS A 36 19.81 -22.89 -4.90
CA LYS A 36 20.97 -23.47 -5.60
C LYS A 36 22.26 -23.35 -4.81
N ALA A 37 22.56 -22.17 -4.25
CA ALA A 37 23.75 -21.94 -3.43
C ALA A 37 23.74 -22.75 -2.12
N SER A 38 22.56 -22.99 -1.55
CA SER A 38 22.40 -23.73 -0.30
C SER A 38 22.65 -25.24 -0.43
N ALA A 39 22.55 -25.79 -1.64
CA ALA A 39 22.78 -27.22 -1.90
C ALA A 39 24.23 -27.66 -1.61
N GLN A 40 25.17 -26.73 -1.62
CA GLN A 40 26.60 -26.97 -1.38
C GLN A 40 27.05 -26.50 0.01
N ALA A 41 26.15 -25.92 0.81
CA ALA A 41 26.47 -25.34 2.11
C ALA A 41 26.11 -26.28 3.27
N THR A 42 26.93 -26.28 4.32
CA THR A 42 26.60 -27.00 5.57
C THR A 42 25.38 -26.36 6.25
N GLY A 43 24.64 -27.17 7.03
CA GLY A 43 23.40 -26.72 7.69
C GLY A 43 23.58 -25.46 8.57
N ALA A 44 24.70 -25.35 9.28
CA ALA A 44 25.03 -24.17 10.09
C ALA A 44 25.27 -22.92 9.24
N THR A 45 26.02 -23.04 8.13
CA THR A 45 26.28 -21.93 7.20
C THR A 45 24.99 -21.47 6.52
N ARG A 46 24.13 -22.40 6.11
CA ARG A 46 22.81 -22.11 5.53
C ARG A 46 21.93 -21.35 6.52
N LYS A 47 21.88 -21.76 7.79
CA LYS A 47 21.10 -21.08 8.84
C LYS A 47 21.59 -19.65 9.08
N LYS A 48 22.91 -19.44 9.12
CA LYS A 48 23.51 -18.09 9.25
C LYS A 48 23.17 -17.19 8.06
N GLN A 49 23.24 -17.71 6.83
CA GLN A 49 22.91 -16.97 5.62
C GLN A 49 21.42 -16.58 5.55
N THR A 50 20.53 -17.53 5.81
CA THR A 50 19.08 -17.29 5.80
C THR A 50 18.67 -16.28 6.87
N ALA A 51 19.26 -16.35 8.07
CA ALA A 51 19.06 -15.34 9.11
C ALA A 51 19.52 -13.94 8.65
N ARG A 52 20.71 -13.83 8.04
CA ARG A 52 21.20 -12.55 7.48
C ARG A 52 20.25 -11.98 6.43
N TYR A 53 19.76 -12.81 5.50
CA TYR A 53 18.81 -12.34 4.48
C TYR A 53 17.47 -11.96 5.08
N ALA A 54 16.98 -12.66 6.11
CA ALA A 54 15.76 -12.30 6.81
C ALA A 54 15.88 -10.88 7.42
N THR A 55 17.02 -10.55 8.05
CA THR A 55 17.29 -9.20 8.57
C THR A 55 17.31 -8.14 7.47
N LEU A 56 17.86 -8.44 6.29
CA LEU A 56 17.87 -7.51 5.16
C LEU A 56 16.46 -7.27 4.61
N VAL A 57 15.65 -8.33 4.50
CA VAL A 57 14.24 -8.23 4.07
C VAL A 57 13.42 -7.46 5.10
N GLU A 58 13.65 -7.68 6.39
CA GLU A 58 13.02 -6.93 7.47
C GLU A 58 13.34 -5.45 7.41
N THR A 59 14.62 -5.09 7.30
CA THR A 59 15.05 -3.69 7.12
C THR A 59 14.37 -3.05 5.91
N LEU A 60 14.30 -3.76 4.78
CA LEU A 60 13.64 -3.27 3.58
C LEU A 60 12.13 -3.08 3.79
N GLN A 61 11.48 -4.02 4.47
CA GLN A 61 10.07 -3.94 4.82
C GLN A 61 9.78 -2.71 5.69
N GLU A 62 10.60 -2.46 6.72
CA GLU A 62 10.48 -1.31 7.63
C GLU A 62 10.68 0.01 6.89
N ASN A 63 11.64 0.09 5.97
CA ASN A 63 11.87 1.27 5.14
C ASN A 63 10.65 1.61 4.29
N PHE A 64 10.02 0.60 3.67
CA PHE A 64 8.80 0.81 2.89
C PHE A 64 7.60 1.14 3.79
N ALA A 65 7.44 0.44 4.91
CA ALA A 65 6.35 0.70 5.86
C ALA A 65 6.42 2.14 6.40
N THR A 66 7.62 2.62 6.72
CA THR A 66 7.86 4.00 7.17
C THR A 66 7.61 5.00 6.04
N ARG A 67 8.19 4.77 4.85
CA ARG A 67 8.07 5.70 3.73
C ARG A 67 6.63 5.86 3.23
N PHE A 68 5.86 4.78 3.25
CA PHE A 68 4.47 4.76 2.77
C PHE A 68 3.46 4.68 3.91
N HIS A 69 3.85 5.08 5.12
CA HIS A 69 3.00 5.05 6.30
C HIS A 69 1.68 5.80 6.06
N ASP A 70 1.76 7.00 5.49
CA ASP A 70 0.58 7.84 5.26
C ASP A 70 -0.40 7.24 4.26
N LEU A 71 0.10 6.50 3.25
CA LEU A 71 -0.76 5.75 2.34
C LEU A 71 -1.45 4.60 3.09
N HIS A 72 -0.75 3.94 4.01
CA HIS A 72 -1.32 2.87 4.82
C HIS A 72 -2.40 3.40 5.78
N VAL A 73 -2.17 4.54 6.42
CA VAL A 73 -3.17 5.23 7.26
C VAL A 73 -4.38 5.64 6.42
N LYS A 74 -4.16 6.08 5.18
CA LYS A 74 -5.21 6.50 4.26
C LYS A 74 -5.87 5.35 3.49
N ARG A 75 -5.56 4.09 3.84
CA ARG A 75 -6.08 2.92 3.13
C ARG A 75 -7.61 2.88 3.09
N PRO A 76 -8.35 3.16 4.18
CA PRO A 76 -9.82 3.18 4.13
C PRO A 76 -10.36 4.21 3.13
N GLN A 77 -9.80 5.42 3.09
CA GLN A 77 -10.19 6.48 2.14
C GLN A 77 -9.83 6.13 0.70
N ILE A 78 -8.70 5.45 0.50
CA ILE A 78 -8.31 4.92 -0.82
C ILE A 78 -9.30 3.84 -1.25
N THR A 79 -9.70 2.93 -0.34
CA THR A 79 -10.73 1.91 -0.61
C THR A 79 -12.04 2.57 -1.02
N PHE A 80 -12.52 3.56 -0.26
CA PHE A 80 -13.70 4.34 -0.64
C PHE A 80 -13.61 4.90 -2.05
N LEU A 81 -12.44 5.42 -2.43
CA LEU A 81 -12.27 6.01 -3.75
C LEU A 81 -12.32 4.99 -4.90
N VAL A 82 -11.77 3.79 -4.69
CA VAL A 82 -11.57 2.79 -5.75
C VAL A 82 -12.68 1.75 -5.79
N ASP A 83 -13.29 1.49 -4.64
CA ASP A 83 -14.30 0.47 -4.41
C ASP A 83 -15.24 0.93 -3.29
N PRO A 84 -16.07 1.95 -3.54
CA PRO A 84 -16.97 2.51 -2.53
C PRO A 84 -17.98 1.49 -1.98
N PHE A 85 -18.26 0.41 -2.71
CA PHE A 85 -19.17 -0.65 -2.29
C PHE A 85 -18.60 -1.55 -1.18
N ASN A 86 -17.28 -1.59 -1.03
CA ASN A 86 -16.58 -2.38 0.00
C ASN A 86 -15.84 -1.50 1.01
N ALA A 87 -16.14 -0.20 1.04
CA ALA A 87 -15.52 0.74 1.94
C ALA A 87 -16.14 0.70 3.33
N GLU A 88 -15.32 0.91 4.35
CA GLU A 88 -15.79 1.09 5.74
C GLU A 88 -16.52 2.42 5.87
N THR A 89 -17.71 2.43 6.49
CA THR A 89 -18.57 3.62 6.60
C THR A 89 -17.92 4.75 7.40
N ASP A 90 -17.07 4.43 8.38
CA ASP A 90 -16.39 5.43 9.22
C ASP A 90 -15.08 5.95 8.60
N CYS A 91 -14.78 5.62 7.33
CA CYS A 91 -13.51 6.02 6.72
C CYS A 91 -13.40 7.53 6.41
N LEU A 92 -14.53 8.24 6.37
CA LEU A 92 -14.61 9.67 6.10
C LEU A 92 -14.78 10.47 7.40
N LYS A 93 -13.71 11.12 7.85
CA LYS A 93 -13.69 11.94 9.08
C LYS A 93 -13.30 13.38 8.79
N ALA A 94 -13.56 14.29 9.72
CA ALA A 94 -13.09 15.66 9.61
C ALA A 94 -11.56 15.71 9.37
N PRO A 95 -11.04 16.59 8.49
CA PRO A 95 -11.75 17.64 7.73
C PRO A 95 -12.24 17.21 6.34
N LEU A 96 -12.26 15.91 6.02
CA LEU A 96 -12.68 15.43 4.69
C LEU A 96 -14.17 15.68 4.43
N VAL A 97 -14.97 15.54 5.50
CA VAL A 97 -16.41 15.80 5.55
C VAL A 97 -16.73 16.81 6.65
N LYS A 98 -17.81 17.57 6.48
CA LYS A 98 -18.28 18.54 7.48
C LYS A 98 -19.14 17.90 8.57
N ASP A 99 -19.91 16.89 8.18
CA ASP A 99 -20.81 16.13 9.04
C ASP A 99 -20.54 14.64 8.79
N GLU A 100 -19.93 13.98 9.78
CA GLU A 100 -19.55 12.56 9.69
C GLU A 100 -20.79 11.66 9.67
N ALA A 101 -21.83 12.00 10.44
CA ALA A 101 -23.05 11.19 10.52
C ALA A 101 -23.82 11.22 9.19
N VAL A 102 -23.89 12.38 8.54
CA VAL A 102 -24.48 12.49 7.19
C VAL A 102 -23.66 11.69 6.18
N ALA A 103 -22.33 11.76 6.24
CA ALA A 103 -21.47 11.01 5.34
C ALA A 103 -21.61 9.49 5.51
N GLU A 104 -21.70 8.99 6.74
CA GLU A 104 -21.93 7.56 7.04
C GLU A 104 -23.24 7.06 6.42
N LEU A 105 -24.33 7.82 6.56
CA LEU A 105 -25.62 7.47 5.97
C LEU A 105 -25.57 7.47 4.44
N GLU A 106 -25.00 8.52 3.83
CA GLU A 106 -24.81 8.60 2.38
C GLU A 106 -23.93 7.45 1.84
N MET A 107 -22.91 7.01 2.59
CA MET A 107 -22.07 5.87 2.22
C MET A 107 -22.83 4.55 2.20
N ILE A 108 -23.74 4.34 3.16
CA ILE A 108 -24.59 3.15 3.20
C ILE A 108 -25.54 3.13 2.00
N GLU A 109 -26.18 4.26 1.69
CA GLU A 109 -27.05 4.37 0.53
C GLU A 109 -26.28 4.10 -0.77
N LEU A 110 -25.06 4.63 -0.89
CA LEU A 110 -24.19 4.40 -2.04
C LEU A 110 -23.77 2.93 -2.16
N SER A 111 -23.43 2.26 -1.06
CA SER A 111 -22.98 0.85 -1.09
C SER A 111 -24.08 -0.13 -1.50
N GLU A 112 -25.34 0.22 -1.20
CA GLU A 112 -26.52 -0.58 -1.54
C GLU A 112 -27.08 -0.28 -2.95
N ASP A 113 -26.57 0.75 -3.65
CA ASP A 113 -27.01 1.07 -5.01
C ASP A 113 -26.33 0.19 -6.07
N ASP A 114 -26.90 -1.00 -6.27
CA ASP A 114 -26.46 -1.99 -7.26
C ASP A 114 -26.40 -1.45 -8.70
N ARG A 115 -27.13 -0.38 -9.02
CA ARG A 115 -27.18 0.19 -10.38
C ARG A 115 -25.85 0.83 -10.77
N LEU A 116 -25.06 1.25 -9.79
CA LEU A 116 -23.75 1.88 -10.02
C LEU A 116 -22.59 0.89 -10.11
N LYS A 117 -22.79 -0.38 -9.70
CA LYS A 117 -21.74 -1.43 -9.77
C LYS A 117 -21.25 -1.70 -11.20
N PRO A 118 -22.10 -1.76 -12.24
CA PRO A 118 -21.64 -1.87 -13.62
C PRO A 118 -20.80 -0.67 -14.06
N VAL A 119 -21.16 0.56 -13.64
CA VAL A 119 -20.44 1.79 -14.00
C VAL A 119 -19.01 1.80 -13.43
N LEU A 120 -18.83 1.27 -12.21
CA LEU A 120 -17.48 1.13 -11.63
C LEU A 120 -16.56 0.23 -12.47
N ARG A 121 -17.12 -0.77 -13.18
CA ARG A 121 -16.34 -1.65 -14.07
C ARG A 121 -15.82 -0.92 -15.30
N GLU A 122 -16.47 0.15 -15.72
CA GLU A 122 -16.01 1.02 -16.82
C GLU A 122 -14.86 1.91 -16.38
N GLY A 123 -14.77 2.19 -15.08
CA GLY A 123 -13.61 2.79 -14.43
C GLY A 123 -14.00 3.78 -13.33
N THR A 124 -13.09 3.95 -12.37
CA THR A 124 -13.30 4.83 -11.20
C THR A 124 -13.65 6.28 -11.56
N ILE A 125 -13.08 6.81 -12.65
CA ILE A 125 -13.35 8.19 -13.07
C ILE A 125 -14.79 8.34 -13.59
N GLU A 126 -15.25 7.42 -14.44
CA GLU A 126 -16.60 7.47 -14.99
C GLU A 126 -17.66 7.20 -13.92
N PHE A 127 -17.37 6.27 -13.00
CA PHE A 127 -18.19 6.05 -11.81
C PHE A 127 -18.48 7.34 -11.04
N TRP A 128 -17.44 8.08 -10.63
CA TRP A 128 -17.64 9.29 -9.82
C TRP A 128 -18.30 10.44 -10.61
N LYS A 129 -18.16 10.46 -11.94
CA LYS A 129 -18.92 11.40 -12.79
C LYS A 129 -20.41 11.08 -12.81
N THR A 130 -20.77 9.80 -12.90
CA THR A 130 -22.17 9.33 -12.94
C THR A 130 -22.83 9.43 -11.57
N ALA A 131 -22.16 8.95 -10.51
CA ALA A 131 -22.65 9.01 -9.13
C ALA A 131 -22.96 10.46 -8.70
N ASN A 132 -22.10 11.42 -9.05
CA ASN A 132 -22.34 12.85 -8.76
C ASN A 132 -23.52 13.46 -9.55
N ARG A 133 -23.90 12.89 -10.70
CA ARG A 133 -25.05 13.34 -11.50
C ARG A 133 -26.36 12.69 -11.05
N GLU A 134 -26.32 11.42 -10.71
CA GLU A 134 -27.51 10.60 -10.47
C GLU A 134 -27.96 10.58 -9.01
N ILE A 135 -27.10 10.96 -8.06
CA ILE A 135 -27.45 10.99 -6.63
C ILE A 135 -27.37 12.44 -6.08
N PRO A 136 -28.44 13.24 -6.18
CA PRO A 136 -28.51 14.57 -5.58
C PRO A 136 -28.38 14.57 -4.05
N GLN A 137 -28.79 13.48 -3.39
CA GLN A 137 -28.74 13.31 -1.94
C GLN A 137 -27.31 13.14 -1.39
N CYS A 138 -26.37 12.66 -2.20
CA CYS A 138 -24.94 12.49 -1.83
C CYS A 138 -24.07 13.72 -2.15
N GLN A 139 -24.68 14.86 -2.52
CA GLN A 139 -23.95 16.07 -2.91
C GLN A 139 -23.30 16.80 -1.73
N THR A 140 -23.72 16.53 -0.50
CA THR A 140 -23.30 17.26 0.69
C THR A 140 -22.11 16.64 1.41
N GLY A 141 -22.09 15.32 1.62
CA GLY A 141 -21.00 14.60 2.30
C GLY A 141 -20.02 13.94 1.32
N CYS A 142 -20.51 12.93 0.59
CA CYS A 142 -19.71 12.03 -0.25
C CYS A 142 -19.12 12.71 -1.49
N ALA A 143 -19.86 13.57 -2.18
CA ALA A 143 -19.33 14.31 -3.34
C ALA A 143 -18.23 15.31 -2.94
N GLN A 144 -18.38 15.99 -1.80
CA GLN A 144 -17.33 16.87 -1.25
C GLN A 144 -16.13 16.02 -0.77
N ALA A 145 -16.39 14.87 -0.14
CA ALA A 145 -15.37 13.95 0.32
C ALA A 145 -14.56 13.37 -0.84
N THR A 146 -15.17 13.01 -1.97
CA THR A 146 -14.43 12.44 -3.12
C THR A 146 -13.43 13.42 -3.71
N LEU A 147 -13.80 14.70 -3.86
CA LEU A 147 -12.88 15.76 -4.27
C LEU A 147 -11.78 15.98 -3.23
N ASN A 148 -12.13 16.05 -1.94
CA ASN A 148 -11.17 16.26 -0.86
C ASN A 148 -10.20 15.07 -0.71
N VAL A 149 -10.69 13.85 -0.84
CA VAL A 149 -9.93 12.59 -0.81
C VAL A 149 -9.00 12.52 -2.03
N TRP A 150 -9.49 12.84 -3.24
CA TRP A 150 -8.65 12.93 -4.44
C TRP A 150 -7.53 13.95 -4.29
N VAL A 151 -7.83 15.16 -3.82
CA VAL A 151 -6.84 16.22 -3.62
C VAL A 151 -5.83 15.82 -2.55
N ASN A 152 -6.30 15.30 -1.41
CA ASN A 152 -5.44 14.93 -0.29
C ASN A 152 -4.52 13.76 -0.64
N ILE A 153 -5.04 12.69 -1.25
CA ILE A 153 -4.21 11.56 -1.67
C ILE A 153 -3.24 11.98 -2.79
N ARG A 154 -3.66 12.83 -3.74
CA ARG A 154 -2.78 13.33 -4.79
C ARG A 154 -1.63 14.17 -4.22
N LEU A 155 -1.89 15.04 -3.24
CA LEU A 155 -0.86 15.81 -2.54
C LEU A 155 0.12 14.89 -1.80
N GLU A 156 -0.37 13.81 -1.19
CA GLU A 156 0.47 12.87 -0.45
C GLU A 156 1.36 12.04 -1.37
N LEU A 157 0.85 11.63 -2.53
CA LEU A 157 1.68 11.02 -3.57
C LEU A 157 2.69 11.99 -4.14
N LEU A 158 2.31 13.25 -4.37
CA LEU A 158 3.24 14.29 -4.80
C LEU A 158 4.35 14.45 -3.77
N ARG A 159 4.03 14.47 -2.47
CA ARG A 159 5.03 14.44 -1.39
C ARG A 159 5.93 13.21 -1.50
N VAL A 160 5.37 11.99 -1.56
CA VAL A 160 6.15 10.74 -1.66
C VAL A 160 7.03 10.65 -2.91
N ALA A 161 6.57 11.23 -4.03
CA ALA A 161 7.29 11.28 -5.30
C ALA A 161 8.38 12.38 -5.33
N THR A 162 8.18 13.47 -4.58
CA THR A 162 9.10 14.62 -4.54
C THR A 162 10.05 14.60 -3.35
N THR A 163 9.79 13.79 -2.33
CA THR A 163 10.78 13.52 -1.27
C THR A 163 11.96 12.79 -1.89
N GLU A 164 13.05 13.54 -2.07
CA GLU A 164 14.32 13.07 -2.61
C GLU A 164 14.84 11.90 -1.76
N TYR A 165 14.89 10.70 -2.36
CA TYR A 165 15.61 9.60 -1.75
C TYR A 165 17.10 9.92 -1.79
N LYS A 166 17.66 10.35 -0.67
CA LYS A 166 19.12 10.42 -0.48
C LYS A 166 19.56 9.11 0.17
N PRO A 167 19.99 8.10 -0.62
CA PRO A 167 20.60 6.92 -0.01
C PRO A 167 21.79 7.37 0.80
N ASP A 168 21.87 6.94 2.06
CA ASP A 168 23.09 7.07 2.84
C ASP A 168 24.10 6.04 2.31
N LEU A 169 24.73 6.40 1.20
CA LEU A 169 25.71 5.58 0.51
C LEU A 169 26.91 5.26 1.42
N ARG A 170 27.24 6.15 2.37
CA ARG A 170 28.35 5.91 3.30
C ARG A 170 28.01 4.78 4.26
N ARG A 171 26.80 4.77 4.82
CA ARG A 171 26.31 3.67 5.66
C ARG A 171 26.20 2.35 4.88
N ILE A 172 25.77 2.39 3.62
CA ILE A 172 25.66 1.20 2.77
C ILE A 172 27.05 0.61 2.46
N VAL A 173 28.04 1.47 2.15
CA VAL A 173 29.40 1.05 1.79
C VAL A 173 30.21 0.59 3.00
N GLN A 174 30.05 1.22 4.17
CA GLN A 174 30.76 0.80 5.40
C GLN A 174 30.38 -0.60 5.87
N SER A 175 29.16 -1.07 5.56
CA SER A 175 28.73 -2.46 5.87
C SER A 175 29.32 -3.54 4.95
N LYS A 176 30.09 -3.13 3.93
CA LYS A 176 30.76 -4.02 2.98
C LYS A 176 32.27 -3.74 2.95
N GLU A 177 32.97 -3.98 4.05
CA GLU A 177 34.36 -4.38 3.92
C GLU A 177 34.38 -5.73 3.19
N CYS A 178 34.72 -5.71 1.91
CA CYS A 178 35.09 -6.92 1.18
C CYS A 178 36.26 -7.55 1.91
N GLN A 179 36.02 -8.66 2.62
CA GLN A 179 37.11 -9.53 3.07
C GLN A 179 37.83 -10.01 1.80
N LYS A 180 39.08 -9.57 1.63
CA LYS A 180 39.99 -10.17 0.65
C LYS A 180 40.19 -11.62 1.06
N SER A 181 39.79 -12.55 0.20
CA SER A 181 40.20 -13.94 0.35
C SER A 181 41.71 -14.02 0.17
N HIS A 182 42.41 -14.48 1.20
CA HIS A 182 43.79 -14.97 1.11
C HIS A 182 43.79 -16.39 0.55
#